data_AF-A0A934C4H6-F1
#
_entry.id   AF-A0A934C4H6-F1
#
_cell.length_a   1.000
_cell.length_b   1.000
_cell.length_c   1.000
_cell.angle_alpha   90.00
_cell.angle_beta   90.00
_cell.angle_gamma   90.00
#
_symmetry.space_group_name_H-M   'P 1'
#
loop_
_entity.id
_entity.type
_entity.pdbx_description
1 polymer ?
#
loop_
_entity_poly.entity_id
_entity_poly.type
_entity_poly.pdbx_seq_one_letter_code
_entity_poly.pdbx_strand_id
1 'polypeptide(L)'
;MSVAPFALRMRHAAVVFAVAGFAGASTPPPPAGWLHVDVPLWDIADEGLPFRLTYSRTSPVDPLARAFLASEVRWTMSGGYARVYDSYDAATGVFKHRGGHAALASIGRQFRWHPPAAFGRGAPALAIELGVHAATRRFPADGTAVNVKLITGLEWTLPHRSGRLGSIGVMWLHFSNANLFPRNAGYDGLAVRFGRRL
;
A
#
# COMPACT_ATOMS: atom_id res chain seq x y z
N MET A 1 14.22 -57.47 -32.78
CA MET A 1 14.70 -57.07 -31.44
C MET A 1 14.91 -55.57 -31.47
N SER A 2 14.02 -54.84 -30.81
CA SER A 2 13.94 -53.37 -30.80
C SER A 2 14.27 -52.90 -29.38
N VAL A 3 15.18 -51.96 -29.25
CA VAL A 3 15.43 -51.23 -28.00
C VAL A 3 15.12 -49.77 -28.28
N ALA A 4 13.91 -49.35 -27.91
CA ALA A 4 13.52 -47.95 -27.88
C ALA A 4 13.75 -47.39 -26.46
N PRO A 5 14.42 -46.26 -26.28
CA PRO A 5 14.52 -45.61 -24.98
C PRO A 5 13.21 -44.90 -24.62
N PHE A 6 12.78 -45.15 -23.40
CA PHE A 6 11.69 -44.50 -22.68
C PHE A 6 12.00 -42.99 -22.50
N ALA A 7 11.34 -42.14 -23.26
CA ALA A 7 11.31 -40.70 -23.00
C ALA A 7 9.97 -40.32 -22.35
N LEU A 8 10.03 -40.11 -21.04
CA LEU A 8 8.98 -39.65 -20.16
C LEU A 8 8.46 -38.26 -20.61
N ARG A 9 7.34 -38.21 -21.33
CA ARG A 9 6.65 -36.96 -21.64
C ARG A 9 5.93 -36.43 -20.39
N MET A 10 6.54 -35.51 -19.67
CA MET A 10 5.84 -34.64 -18.71
C MET A 10 4.82 -33.78 -19.47
N ARG A 11 3.55 -34.02 -19.19
CA ARG A 11 2.42 -33.18 -19.62
C ARG A 11 2.44 -31.88 -18.80
N HIS A 12 3.02 -30.82 -19.35
CA HIS A 12 2.69 -29.47 -18.91
C HIS A 12 1.47 -29.00 -19.70
N ALA A 13 0.30 -29.05 -19.05
CA ALA A 13 -0.90 -28.43 -19.56
C ALA A 13 -0.70 -26.90 -19.51
N ALA A 14 -0.36 -26.31 -20.65
CA ALA A 14 -0.46 -24.88 -20.85
C ALA A 14 -1.94 -24.50 -20.89
N VAL A 15 -2.45 -24.01 -19.76
CA VAL A 15 -3.76 -23.34 -19.72
C VAL A 15 -3.56 -21.94 -20.28
N VAL A 16 -3.69 -21.82 -21.60
CA VAL A 16 -3.77 -20.55 -22.32
C VAL A 16 -5.19 -20.02 -22.14
N PHE A 17 -5.40 -19.10 -21.19
CA PHE A 17 -6.62 -18.29 -21.18
C PHE A 17 -6.49 -17.19 -22.23
N ALA A 18 -7.10 -17.43 -23.39
CA ALA A 18 -7.41 -16.38 -24.34
C ALA A 18 -8.53 -15.50 -23.75
N VAL A 19 -8.16 -14.36 -23.17
CA VAL A 19 -9.13 -13.30 -22.84
C VAL A 19 -9.30 -12.43 -24.07
N ALA A 20 -10.23 -12.84 -24.93
CA ALA A 20 -10.72 -12.02 -26.02
C ALA A 20 -11.70 -10.97 -25.45
N GLY A 21 -11.35 -9.69 -25.63
CA GLY A 21 -12.28 -8.64 -25.98
C GLY A 21 -13.31 -8.18 -24.95
N PHE A 22 -12.92 -7.25 -24.07
CA PHE A 22 -13.77 -6.12 -23.66
C PHE A 22 -12.90 -4.87 -23.46
N ALA A 23 -12.23 -4.45 -24.53
CA ALA A 23 -11.66 -3.10 -24.61
C ALA A 23 -12.76 -2.13 -25.05
N GLY A 24 -13.74 -1.90 -24.17
CA GLY A 24 -14.49 -0.66 -24.21
C GLY A 24 -13.51 0.43 -23.84
N ALA A 25 -13.01 1.17 -24.83
CA ALA A 25 -12.20 2.35 -24.61
C ALA A 25 -13.07 3.42 -23.95
N SER A 26 -13.30 3.29 -22.64
CA SER A 26 -13.83 4.39 -21.83
C SER A 26 -12.76 5.47 -21.83
N THR A 27 -13.11 6.66 -22.30
CA THR A 27 -12.30 7.86 -22.10
C THR A 27 -11.88 7.88 -20.63
N PRO A 28 -10.57 7.96 -20.30
CA PRO A 28 -10.14 7.98 -18.92
C PRO A 28 -10.90 9.10 -18.22
N PRO A 29 -11.54 8.86 -17.07
CA PRO A 29 -12.17 9.96 -16.34
C PRO A 29 -11.11 11.07 -16.14
N PRO A 30 -11.49 12.36 -16.23
CA PRO A 30 -10.55 13.45 -16.00
C PRO A 30 -9.80 13.19 -14.68
N PRO A 31 -8.49 13.53 -14.61
CA PRO A 31 -7.63 13.18 -13.49
C PRO A 31 -8.11 13.86 -12.22
N ALA A 32 -9.09 13.25 -11.56
CA ALA A 32 -9.56 13.69 -10.28
C ALA A 32 -8.57 13.21 -9.23
N GLY A 33 -8.12 14.16 -8.42
CA GLY A 33 -7.35 13.84 -7.23
C GLY A 33 -8.25 13.30 -6.13
N TRP A 34 -7.64 12.67 -5.16
CA TRP A 34 -8.26 12.35 -3.89
C TRP A 34 -7.43 12.95 -2.76
N LEU A 35 -8.11 13.39 -1.72
CA LEU A 35 -7.51 13.72 -0.44
C LEU A 35 -7.94 12.67 0.58
N HIS A 36 -6.98 12.03 1.22
CA HIS A 36 -7.18 10.99 2.24
C HIS A 36 -6.57 11.40 3.58
N VAL A 37 -7.21 10.99 4.66
CA VAL A 37 -6.67 11.04 6.02
C VAL A 37 -6.61 9.62 6.56
N ASP A 38 -5.44 9.20 6.99
CA ASP A 38 -5.21 7.93 7.68
C ASP A 38 -5.13 8.21 9.18
N VAL A 39 -5.98 7.54 9.94
CA VAL A 39 -6.11 7.66 11.40
C VAL A 39 -5.68 6.33 12.03
N PRO A 40 -4.71 6.35 12.96
CA PRO A 40 -4.30 5.17 13.71
C PRO A 40 -5.47 4.40 14.32
N LEU A 41 -5.52 3.08 14.10
CA LEU A 41 -6.50 2.17 14.72
C LEU A 41 -5.80 1.22 15.70
N TRP A 42 -4.72 0.57 15.27
CA TRP A 42 -3.95 -0.34 16.11
C TRP A 42 -2.47 -0.29 15.75
N ASP A 43 -1.67 0.11 16.72
CA ASP A 43 -0.22 0.06 16.66
C ASP A 43 0.24 -1.36 17.03
N ILE A 44 0.59 -2.19 16.04
CA ILE A 44 0.92 -3.61 16.27
C ILE A 44 2.35 -3.74 16.81
N ALA A 45 3.25 -2.87 16.32
CA ALA A 45 4.65 -2.87 16.70
C ALA A 45 4.94 -2.09 18.00
N ASP A 46 3.97 -1.36 18.56
CA ASP A 46 4.18 -0.41 19.67
C ASP A 46 5.31 0.58 19.39
N GLU A 47 5.38 1.05 18.14
CA GLU A 47 6.48 1.89 17.63
C GLU A 47 6.05 3.33 17.27
N GLY A 48 4.74 3.58 17.25
CA GLY A 48 4.14 4.89 17.02
C GLY A 48 3.42 5.03 15.69
N LEU A 49 2.17 4.57 15.59
CA LEU A 49 1.41 4.65 14.34
C LEU A 49 1.19 6.10 13.84
N PRO A 50 1.59 6.43 12.59
CA PRO A 50 1.42 7.78 12.09
C PRO A 50 -0.02 8.17 11.73
N PHE A 51 -0.38 9.42 12.06
CA PHE A 51 -1.44 10.15 11.37
C PHE A 51 -0.91 10.69 10.03
N ARG A 52 -1.68 10.53 8.95
CA ARG A 52 -1.23 10.94 7.61
C ARG A 52 -2.31 11.65 6.81
N LEU A 53 -1.94 12.72 6.14
CA LEU A 53 -2.73 13.37 5.09
C LEU A 53 -2.09 13.03 3.75
N THR A 54 -2.84 12.37 2.87
CA THR A 54 -2.35 11.91 1.57
C THR A 54 -3.15 12.54 0.44
N TYR A 55 -2.47 13.23 -0.47
CA TYR A 55 -3.01 13.56 -1.77
C TYR A 55 -2.66 12.44 -2.75
N SER A 56 -3.64 12.02 -3.55
CA SER A 56 -3.39 11.07 -4.64
C SER A 56 -3.97 11.55 -5.95
N ARG A 57 -3.28 11.27 -7.05
CA ARG A 57 -3.69 11.66 -8.39
C ARG A 57 -3.64 10.45 -9.30
N THR A 58 -4.75 10.21 -10.00
CA THR A 58 -4.84 9.14 -11.01
C THR A 58 -3.74 9.31 -12.05
N SER A 59 -3.08 8.21 -12.39
CA SER A 59 -2.02 8.12 -13.39
C SER A 59 -2.43 7.09 -14.45
N PRO A 60 -1.95 7.23 -15.71
CA PRO A 60 -2.14 6.20 -16.71
C PRO A 60 -1.60 4.83 -16.26
N VAL A 61 -2.26 3.76 -16.71
CA VAL A 61 -1.84 2.38 -16.43
C VAL A 61 -0.54 2.06 -17.19
N ASP A 62 0.55 1.98 -16.44
CA ASP A 62 1.90 1.68 -16.92
C ASP A 62 2.17 0.16 -17.03
N PRO A 63 3.30 -0.29 -17.61
CA PRO A 63 3.60 -1.71 -17.74
C PRO A 63 3.63 -2.49 -16.41
N LEU A 64 4.03 -1.84 -15.32
CA LEU A 64 4.08 -2.46 -14.00
C LEU A 64 2.66 -2.73 -13.49
N ALA A 65 1.76 -1.76 -13.65
CA ALA A 65 0.36 -1.91 -13.32
C ALA A 65 -0.32 -3.01 -14.16
N ARG A 66 0.03 -3.14 -15.45
CA ARG A 66 -0.45 -4.24 -16.29
C ARG A 66 0.07 -5.59 -15.82
N ALA A 67 1.35 -5.70 -15.47
CA ALA A 67 1.93 -6.93 -14.94
C ALA A 67 1.22 -7.38 -13.64
N PHE A 68 0.82 -6.42 -12.81
CA PHE A 68 0.05 -6.68 -11.60
C PHE A 68 -1.47 -6.79 -11.81
N LEU A 69 -1.96 -6.66 -13.05
CA LEU A 69 -3.40 -6.64 -13.38
C LEU A 69 -4.18 -5.57 -12.58
N ALA A 70 -3.53 -4.48 -12.20
CA ALA A 70 -4.15 -3.39 -11.48
C ALA A 70 -5.08 -2.61 -12.42
N SER A 71 -6.32 -2.44 -12.00
CA SER A 71 -7.36 -1.70 -12.74
C SER A 71 -7.19 -0.18 -12.66
N GLU A 72 -6.52 0.32 -11.62
CA GLU A 72 -6.28 1.74 -11.42
C GLU A 72 -4.92 1.97 -10.75
N VAL A 73 -4.29 3.09 -11.09
CA VAL A 73 -3.01 3.51 -10.53
C VAL A 73 -3.07 4.97 -10.13
N ARG A 74 -2.49 5.30 -8.96
CA ARG A 74 -2.37 6.67 -8.47
C ARG A 74 -0.95 6.98 -8.04
N TRP A 75 -0.49 8.19 -8.34
CA TRP A 75 0.61 8.79 -7.58
C TRP A 75 0.09 9.24 -6.22
N THR A 76 0.89 9.07 -5.18
CA THR A 76 0.55 9.47 -3.81
C THR A 76 1.66 10.35 -3.25
N MET A 77 1.28 11.42 -2.55
CA MET A 77 2.16 12.27 -1.76
C MET A 77 1.49 12.47 -0.41
N SER A 78 2.21 12.25 0.69
CA SER A 78 1.64 12.38 2.03
C SER A 78 2.56 13.13 2.97
N GLY A 79 1.96 13.95 3.85
CA GLY A 79 2.58 14.44 5.07
C GLY A 79 1.98 13.74 6.28
N GLY A 80 2.72 13.63 7.38
CA GLY A 80 2.21 13.00 8.58
C GLY A 80 3.01 13.29 9.83
N TYR A 81 2.56 12.69 10.92
CA TYR A 81 3.16 12.82 12.24
C TYR A 81 3.05 11.49 12.98
N ALA A 82 4.12 11.10 13.68
CA ALA A 82 4.14 9.98 14.61
C ALA A 82 4.81 10.36 15.93
N ARG A 83 4.32 9.76 17.02
CA ARG A 83 5.06 9.70 18.28
C ARG A 83 5.87 8.41 18.29
N VAL A 84 7.18 8.53 18.13
CA VAL A 84 8.12 7.42 18.19
C VAL A 84 8.36 7.03 19.64
N TYR A 85 8.20 5.76 19.98
CA TYR A 85 8.50 5.26 21.32
C TYR A 85 9.99 4.95 21.50
N ASP A 86 10.44 4.89 22.75
CA ASP A 86 11.83 4.55 23.07
C ASP A 86 12.11 3.08 22.71
N SER A 87 13.28 2.79 22.15
CA SER A 87 13.75 1.41 21.94
C SER A 87 14.43 0.92 23.23
N TYR A 88 13.92 -0.17 23.77
CA TYR A 88 14.34 -0.74 25.05
C TYR A 88 15.02 -2.09 24.85
N ASP A 89 16.15 -2.30 25.54
CA ASP A 89 16.78 -3.61 25.63
C ASP A 89 16.26 -4.38 26.83
N ALA A 90 15.36 -5.35 26.58
CA ALA A 90 14.82 -6.18 27.65
C ALA A 90 15.87 -7.03 28.37
N ALA A 91 16.99 -7.37 27.73
CA ALA A 91 18.04 -8.17 28.35
C ALA A 91 18.91 -7.37 29.33
N THR A 92 19.12 -6.08 29.06
CA THR A 92 20.03 -5.23 29.85
C THR A 92 19.30 -4.18 30.69
N GLY A 93 18.00 -3.95 30.45
CA GLY A 93 17.22 -2.94 31.16
C GLY A 93 17.52 -1.51 30.71
N VAL A 94 18.24 -1.32 29.60
CA VAL A 94 18.74 -0.01 29.16
C VAL A 94 17.97 0.47 27.93
N PHE A 95 17.60 1.75 27.93
CA PHE A 95 17.12 2.44 26.74
C PHE A 95 18.25 2.55 25.71
N LYS A 96 18.09 1.87 24.58
CA LYS A 96 19.06 1.92 23.47
C LYS A 96 18.96 3.23 22.71
N HIS A 97 17.72 3.65 22.42
CA HIS A 97 17.45 4.85 21.63
C HIS A 97 16.22 5.58 22.17
N ARG A 98 16.33 6.90 22.34
CA ARG A 98 15.18 7.74 22.73
C ARG A 98 14.31 8.05 21.52
N GLY A 99 13.02 7.86 21.68
CA GLY A 99 11.97 8.27 20.76
C GLY A 99 11.69 9.77 20.81
N GLY A 100 10.47 10.15 20.46
CA GLY A 100 10.03 11.54 20.41
C GLY A 100 9.01 11.78 19.31
N HIS A 101 9.03 12.97 18.72
CA HIS A 101 8.06 13.37 17.70
C HIS A 101 8.72 13.41 16.33
N ALA A 102 8.11 12.75 15.36
CA ALA A 102 8.59 12.70 13.99
C ALA A 102 7.55 13.29 13.05
N ALA A 103 7.92 14.36 12.35
CA ALA A 103 7.23 14.78 11.13
C ALA A 103 7.67 13.89 9.97
N LEU A 104 6.71 13.52 9.13
CA LEU A 104 6.85 12.48 8.12
C LEU A 104 6.45 13.01 6.73
N ALA A 105 7.16 12.54 5.71
CA ALA A 105 6.85 12.79 4.32
C ALA A 105 6.97 11.49 3.52
N SER A 106 6.06 11.24 2.58
CA SER A 106 6.18 10.07 1.71
C SER A 106 5.69 10.36 0.31
N ILE A 107 6.29 9.65 -0.65
CA ILE A 107 5.84 9.61 -2.04
C ILE A 107 5.75 8.15 -2.46
N GLY A 108 4.78 7.81 -3.31
CA GLY A 108 4.65 6.44 -3.77
C GLY A 108 3.64 6.26 -4.89
N ARG A 109 3.50 5.00 -5.31
CA ARG A 109 2.59 4.52 -6.34
C ARG A 109 1.57 3.60 -5.68
N GLN A 110 0.29 3.90 -5.84
CA GLN A 110 -0.80 3.05 -5.39
C GLN A 110 -1.40 2.31 -6.59
N PHE A 111 -1.50 1.00 -6.47
CA PHE A 111 -2.17 0.07 -7.37
C PHE A 111 -3.50 -0.36 -6.74
N ARG A 112 -4.55 -0.44 -7.56
CA ARG A 112 -5.89 -0.77 -7.08
C ARG A 112 -6.57 -1.79 -7.99
N TRP A 113 -7.25 -2.75 -7.36
CA TRP A 113 -8.04 -3.77 -8.01
C TRP A 113 -9.49 -3.59 -7.60
N HIS A 114 -10.29 -3.12 -8.54
CA HIS A 114 -11.73 -3.05 -8.37
C HIS A 114 -12.32 -4.44 -8.64
N PRO A 115 -13.16 -4.96 -7.75
CA PRO A 115 -13.82 -6.24 -7.98
C PRO A 115 -14.75 -6.14 -9.21
N PRO A 116 -15.01 -7.26 -9.89
CA PRO A 116 -15.96 -7.29 -11.01
C PRO A 116 -17.33 -6.71 -10.62
N ALA A 117 -18.04 -6.10 -11.58
CA ALA A 117 -19.34 -5.48 -11.33
C ALA A 117 -20.39 -6.43 -10.69
N ALA A 118 -20.24 -7.74 -10.89
CA ALA A 118 -21.07 -8.77 -10.28
C ALA A 118 -21.04 -8.79 -8.74
N PHE A 119 -19.99 -8.27 -8.12
CA PHE A 119 -19.87 -8.17 -6.65
C PHE A 119 -20.68 -7.00 -6.05
N GLY A 120 -21.37 -6.22 -6.89
CA GLY A 120 -22.24 -5.13 -6.46
C GLY A 120 -21.51 -3.83 -6.13
N ARG A 121 -22.27 -2.75 -5.97
CA ARG A 121 -21.76 -1.37 -5.78
C ARG A 121 -21.07 -1.11 -4.42
N GLY A 122 -21.03 -2.10 -3.54
CA GLY A 122 -20.48 -1.99 -2.18
C GLY A 122 -19.21 -2.81 -1.94
N ALA A 123 -18.67 -3.46 -2.98
CA ALA A 123 -17.47 -4.28 -2.81
C ALA A 123 -16.21 -3.38 -2.69
N PRO A 124 -15.30 -3.65 -1.74
CA PRO A 124 -14.09 -2.86 -1.59
C PRO A 124 -13.12 -3.10 -2.73
N ALA A 125 -12.40 -2.06 -3.12
CA ALA A 125 -11.20 -2.20 -3.91
C ALA A 125 -10.04 -2.67 -3.02
N LEU A 126 -9.26 -3.64 -3.48
CA LEU A 126 -7.95 -3.91 -2.91
C LEU A 126 -7.00 -2.78 -3.32
N ALA A 127 -6.16 -2.32 -2.41
CA ALA A 127 -5.14 -1.32 -2.67
C ALA A 127 -3.78 -1.79 -2.13
N ILE A 128 -2.73 -1.56 -2.92
CA ILE A 128 -1.33 -1.71 -2.53
C ILE A 128 -0.60 -0.44 -2.92
N GLU A 129 0.04 0.23 -1.97
CA GLU A 129 0.85 1.43 -2.16
C GLU A 129 2.31 1.12 -1.82
N LEU A 130 3.18 1.32 -2.81
CA LEU A 130 4.62 1.15 -2.70
C LEU A 130 5.29 2.51 -2.80
N GLY A 131 6.31 2.77 -1.99
CA GLY A 131 7.05 4.02 -2.11
C GLY A 131 8.17 4.19 -1.12
N VAL A 132 8.54 5.45 -0.91
CA VAL A 132 9.57 5.86 0.04
C VAL A 132 8.95 6.79 1.06
N HIS A 133 9.38 6.60 2.30
CA HIS A 133 8.98 7.37 3.46
C HIS A 133 10.22 7.97 4.10
N ALA A 134 10.15 9.26 4.44
CA ALA A 134 11.19 9.98 5.15
C ALA A 134 10.61 10.60 6.42
N ALA A 135 11.42 10.62 7.47
CA ALA A 135 11.07 11.11 8.79
C ALA A 135 12.18 12.04 9.29
N THR A 136 11.78 13.07 10.03
CA THR A 136 12.70 14.01 10.69
C THR A 136 13.50 13.37 11.83
N ARG A 137 13.07 12.19 12.29
CA ARG A 137 13.77 11.33 13.26
C ARG A 137 13.78 9.91 12.73
N ARG A 138 14.66 9.07 13.30
CA ARG A 138 14.59 7.62 13.06
C ARG A 138 13.23 7.10 13.50
N PHE A 139 12.61 6.30 12.63
CA PHE A 139 11.31 5.72 12.87
C PHE A 139 11.31 4.25 12.42
N PRO A 140 11.14 3.29 13.34
CA PRO A 140 11.14 3.44 14.81
C PRO A 140 12.44 4.01 15.38
N ALA A 141 12.54 4.24 16.70
CA ALA A 141 13.68 4.94 17.32
C ALA A 141 15.04 4.31 17.02
N ASP A 142 15.08 2.99 16.83
CA ASP A 142 16.25 2.20 16.43
C ASP A 142 16.33 1.91 14.91
N GLY A 143 15.36 2.41 14.14
CA GLY A 143 15.31 2.30 12.70
C GLY A 143 16.03 3.42 11.95
N THR A 144 15.53 3.74 10.77
CA THR A 144 16.13 4.72 9.87
C THR A 144 15.23 5.94 9.69
N ALA A 145 15.82 7.05 9.25
CA ALA A 145 15.05 8.23 8.86
C ALA A 145 14.38 8.04 7.49
N VAL A 146 14.79 7.03 6.71
CA VAL A 146 14.24 6.72 5.40
C VAL A 146 13.89 5.23 5.35
N ASN A 147 12.66 4.92 4.97
CA ASN A 147 12.11 3.56 4.90
C ASN A 147 11.42 3.32 3.56
N VAL A 148 11.37 2.06 3.15
CA VAL A 148 10.43 1.59 2.13
C VAL A 148 9.04 1.58 2.75
N LYS A 149 8.08 2.11 2.00
CA LYS A 149 6.66 2.14 2.35
C LYS A 149 5.94 1.04 1.58
N LEU A 150 5.25 0.18 2.31
CA LEU A 150 4.27 -0.77 1.79
C LEU A 150 2.97 -0.58 2.57
N ILE A 151 1.93 -0.13 1.90
CA ILE A 151 0.61 -0.01 2.54
C ILE A 151 -0.36 -0.87 1.75
N THR A 152 -1.00 -1.82 2.42
CA THR A 152 -2.03 -2.65 1.82
C THR A 152 -3.37 -2.34 2.47
N GLY A 153 -4.48 -2.59 1.79
CA GLY A 153 -5.77 -2.35 2.41
C GLY A 153 -6.96 -2.54 1.50
N LEU A 154 -8.14 -2.38 2.10
CA LEU A 154 -9.43 -2.43 1.43
C LEU A 154 -10.06 -1.04 1.50
N GLU A 155 -10.56 -0.54 0.38
CA GLU A 155 -11.17 0.78 0.30
C GLU A 155 -12.52 0.75 -0.43
N TRP A 156 -13.56 1.23 0.24
CA TRP A 156 -14.90 1.41 -0.30
C TRP A 156 -15.05 2.81 -0.85
N THR A 157 -15.58 2.94 -2.07
CA THR A 157 -16.00 4.22 -2.63
C THR A 157 -17.49 4.42 -2.37
N LEU A 158 -17.84 5.52 -1.73
CA LEU A 158 -19.20 5.82 -1.30
C LEU A 158 -19.73 7.04 -2.06
N PRO A 159 -20.97 6.99 -2.59
CA PRO A 159 -21.62 8.18 -3.11
C PRO A 159 -21.94 9.14 -1.96
N HIS A 160 -21.61 10.44 -2.12
CA HIS A 160 -21.99 11.48 -1.19
C HIS A 160 -23.25 12.21 -1.67
N ARG A 161 -24.08 12.70 -0.74
CA ARG A 161 -25.34 13.42 -1.06
C ARG A 161 -25.14 14.65 -1.94
N SER A 162 -23.96 15.26 -1.88
CA SER A 162 -23.60 16.43 -2.69
C SER A 162 -23.13 16.11 -4.12
N GLY A 163 -23.32 14.87 -4.60
CA GLY A 163 -22.78 14.39 -5.88
C GLY A 163 -21.25 14.17 -5.88
N ARG A 164 -20.58 14.39 -4.75
CA ARG A 164 -19.14 14.09 -4.58
C ARG A 164 -18.95 12.60 -4.26
N LEU A 165 -17.76 12.07 -4.49
CA LEU A 165 -17.40 10.72 -4.03
C LEU A 165 -16.58 10.80 -2.75
N GLY A 166 -16.96 10.00 -1.75
CA GLY A 166 -16.18 9.74 -0.56
C GLY A 166 -15.56 8.35 -0.61
N SER A 167 -14.62 8.08 0.29
CA SER A 167 -14.13 6.74 0.53
C SER A 167 -13.88 6.48 2.01
N ILE A 168 -13.99 5.21 2.40
CA ILE A 168 -13.57 4.69 3.69
C ILE A 168 -12.74 3.44 3.45
N GLY A 169 -11.71 3.19 4.26
CA GLY A 169 -10.89 2.00 4.10
C GLY A 169 -10.22 1.58 5.38
N VAL A 170 -9.76 0.33 5.39
CA VAL A 170 -8.87 -0.21 6.42
C VAL A 170 -7.54 -0.48 5.76
N MET A 171 -6.50 0.16 6.28
CA MET A 171 -5.15 0.14 5.71
C MET A 171 -4.19 -0.49 6.72
N TRP A 172 -3.37 -1.42 6.28
CA TRP A 172 -2.19 -1.86 7.00
C TRP A 172 -0.99 -1.06 6.48
N LEU A 173 -0.38 -0.30 7.40
CA LEU A 173 0.81 0.48 7.16
C LEU A 173 2.02 -0.34 7.59
N HIS A 174 2.86 -0.67 6.62
CA HIS A 174 4.17 -1.28 6.84
C HIS A 174 5.26 -0.33 6.33
N PHE A 175 6.15 0.09 7.22
CA PHE A 175 7.34 0.83 6.84
C PHE A 175 8.54 0.04 7.28
N SER A 176 9.42 -0.35 6.37
CA SER A 176 10.61 -1.12 6.71
C SER A 176 11.79 -0.63 5.91
N ASN A 177 12.97 -0.76 6.48
CA ASN A 177 14.21 -0.55 5.75
C ASN A 177 14.60 -1.76 4.88
N ALA A 178 13.77 -2.82 4.85
CA ALA A 178 13.90 -4.02 4.04
C ALA A 178 15.25 -4.73 4.15
N ASN A 179 15.89 -4.68 5.33
CA ASN A 179 17.26 -5.18 5.55
C ASN A 179 18.32 -4.54 4.65
N LEU A 180 18.04 -3.38 4.04
CA LEU A 180 19.03 -2.61 3.30
C LEU A 180 20.10 -2.01 4.22
N PHE A 181 19.85 -2.01 5.53
CA PHE A 181 20.77 -1.55 6.57
C PHE A 181 20.91 -2.60 7.68
N PRO A 182 21.99 -2.56 8.50
CA PRO A 182 22.41 -3.66 9.40
C PRO A 182 21.44 -4.06 10.52
N ARG A 183 20.23 -3.51 10.58
CA ARG A 183 19.17 -3.89 11.53
C ARG A 183 17.83 -3.76 10.83
N ASN A 184 17.02 -4.83 10.81
CA ASN A 184 15.63 -4.73 10.39
C ASN A 184 14.89 -3.95 11.46
N ALA A 185 14.42 -2.78 11.10
CA ALA A 185 13.56 -1.98 11.95
C ALA A 185 12.42 -1.55 11.04
N GLY A 186 11.21 -1.85 11.48
CA GLY A 186 10.05 -1.68 10.65
C GLY A 186 8.80 -1.58 11.49
N TYR A 187 8.02 -0.58 11.13
CA TYR A 187 6.76 -0.26 11.74
C TYR A 187 5.63 -1.06 11.10
N ASP A 188 4.73 -1.59 11.93
CA ASP A 188 3.51 -2.27 11.51
C ASP A 188 2.28 -1.81 12.31
N GLY A 189 1.21 -1.47 11.59
CA GLY A 189 -0.07 -1.16 12.23
C GLY A 189 -1.23 -0.92 11.27
N LEU A 190 -2.43 -0.90 11.84
CA LEU A 190 -3.68 -0.69 11.11
C LEU A 190 -4.19 0.73 11.28
N ALA A 191 -4.63 1.37 10.20
CA ALA A 191 -5.31 2.66 10.21
C ALA A 191 -6.67 2.57 9.51
N VAL A 192 -7.58 3.45 9.93
CA VAL A 192 -8.78 3.76 9.14
C VAL A 192 -8.46 4.92 8.21
N ARG A 193 -8.76 4.76 6.94
CA ARG A 193 -8.62 5.78 5.90
C ARG A 193 -9.97 6.41 5.60
N PHE A 194 -10.03 7.73 5.59
CA PHE A 194 -11.17 8.49 5.09
C PHE A 194 -10.73 9.31 3.89
N GLY A 195 -11.48 9.26 2.80
CA GLY A 195 -11.12 9.93 1.58
C GLY A 195 -12.25 10.73 0.96
N ARG A 196 -11.86 11.72 0.16
CA ARG A 196 -12.76 12.51 -0.66
C ARG A 196 -12.13 12.79 -2.01
N ARG A 197 -12.94 12.64 -3.07
CA ARG A 197 -12.57 13.05 -4.42
C ARG A 197 -12.62 14.58 -4.53
N LEU A 198 -11.57 15.14 -5.13
CA LEU A 198 -11.41 16.59 -5.37
C LEU A 198 -12.07 17.00 -6.69
#